data_AF-A0A1Z4V6C9-F1
#
_entry.id   AF-A0A1Z4V6C9-F1
#
_cell.length_a   1.000
_cell.length_b   1.000
_cell.length_c   1.000
_cell.angle_alpha   90.00
_cell.angle_beta   90.00
_cell.angle_gamma   90.00
#
_symmetry.space_group_name_H-M   'P 1'
#
loop_
_entity.id
_entity.type
_entity.pdbx_description
1 polymer ?
#
loop_
_entity_poly.entity_id
_entity_poly.type
_entity_poly.pdbx_seq_one_letter_code
_entity_poly.pdbx_strand_id
1 'polypeptide(L)' 'MIAKFKQILRTHLFEYLIRFFTTTPVGKGTGLGLSISYQIVVEEHKGKIRCFSHPETGTKLQIEIPTQVNP' A
#
# COMPACT_ATOMS: atom_id res chain seq x y z
N MET A 1 -2.96 9.88 -13.10
CA MET A 1 -2.44 9.36 -11.81
C MET A 1 -2.88 7.93 -11.51
N ILE A 2 -4.15 7.55 -11.73
CA ILE A 2 -4.63 6.14 -11.58
C ILE A 2 -3.87 5.17 -12.51
N ALA A 3 -3.51 5.61 -13.72
CA ALA A 3 -2.71 4.82 -14.67
C ALA A 3 -1.31 4.43 -14.16
N LYS A 4 -0.64 5.27 -13.33
CA LYS A 4 0.67 4.93 -12.75
C LYS A 4 0.57 3.87 -11.65
N PHE A 5 -0.59 3.76 -11.00
CA PHE A 5 -0.85 2.76 -9.97
C PHE A 5 -0.82 1.33 -10.55
N LYS A 6 -1.34 1.18 -11.77
CA LYS A 6 -1.39 -0.11 -12.50
C LYS A 6 0.00 -0.66 -12.85
N GLN A 7 0.98 0.22 -13.10
CA GLN A 7 2.33 -0.19 -13.50
C GLN A 7 3.25 -0.51 -12.30
N ILE A 8 3.01 0.12 -11.15
CA ILE A 8 3.76 -0.11 -9.91
C ILE A 8 3.37 -1.44 -9.24
N LEU A 9 2.12 -1.90 -9.44
CA LEU A 9 1.58 -3.14 -8.84
C LEU A 9 2.14 -4.45 -9.42
N ARG A 10 2.94 -4.40 -10.48
CA ARG A 10 3.38 -5.60 -11.22
C ARG A 10 4.75 -6.14 -10.80
N THR A 11 5.43 -5.47 -9.87
CA THR A 11 6.84 -5.77 -9.57
C THR A 11 7.05 -5.86 -8.05
N HIS A 12 7.95 -6.74 -7.61
CA HIS A 12 8.46 -6.81 -6.22
C HIS A 12 8.98 -5.47 -5.65
N LEU A 13 9.04 -4.41 -6.46
CA LEU A 13 9.29 -3.02 -6.04
C LEU A 13 8.14 -2.34 -5.28
N PHE A 14 6.95 -2.95 -5.20
CA PHE A 14 5.80 -2.33 -4.51
C PHE A 14 6.12 -1.98 -3.05
N GLU A 15 6.84 -2.85 -2.34
CA GLU A 15 7.25 -2.67 -0.94
C GLU A 15 8.13 -1.43 -0.74
N TYR A 16 9.02 -1.14 -1.70
CA TYR A 16 9.90 0.02 -1.65
C TYR A 16 9.21 1.32 -2.08
N LEU A 17 8.35 1.25 -3.09
CA LEU A 17 7.70 2.43 -3.67
C LEU A 17 6.54 2.98 -2.82
N ILE A 18 5.91 2.12 -2.00
CA ILE A 18 4.79 2.54 -1.14
C ILE A 18 5.21 3.59 -0.12
N ARG A 19 6.51 3.64 0.24
CA ARG A 19 7.05 4.54 1.25
C ARG A 19 7.05 6.01 0.86
N PHE A 20 6.90 6.31 -0.43
CA PHE A 20 6.94 7.68 -0.96
C PHE A 20 5.71 8.04 -1.80
N PHE A 21 4.68 7.20 -1.80
CA PHE A 21 3.51 7.43 -2.64
C PHE A 21 2.43 8.25 -1.91
N THR A 22 2.12 9.42 -2.44
CA THR A 22 0.97 10.22 -2.01
C THR A 22 0.19 10.77 -3.20
N THR A 23 -1.12 10.92 -3.01
CA THR A 23 -2.00 11.65 -3.93
C THR A 23 -2.27 13.09 -3.45
N THR A 24 -1.76 13.47 -2.27
CA THR A 24 -1.91 14.85 -1.79
C THR A 24 -0.96 15.78 -2.55
N PRO A 25 -1.38 17.02 -2.84
CA PRO A 25 -0.50 18.06 -3.35
C PRO A 25 0.71 18.28 -2.42
N VAL A 26 1.80 18.82 -2.98
CA VAL A 26 3.02 19.15 -2.21
C VAL A 26 2.65 20.04 -1.01
N GLY A 27 3.16 19.69 0.17
CA GLY A 27 2.92 20.44 1.42
C GLY A 27 1.54 20.22 2.06
N LYS A 28 0.65 19.41 1.48
CA LYS A 28 -0.70 19.13 2.01
C LYS A 28 -0.82 17.77 2.73
N GLY A 29 0.26 17.01 2.83
CA GLY A 29 0.31 15.72 3.50
C GLY A 29 1.74 15.19 3.57
N THR A 30 2.03 14.34 4.56
CA THR A 30 3.38 13.79 4.77
C THR A 30 3.70 12.64 3.82
N GLY A 31 2.68 12.03 3.21
CA GLY A 31 2.84 10.86 2.34
C GLY A 31 3.24 9.57 3.07
N LEU A 32 3.17 9.54 4.40
CA LEU A 32 3.64 8.42 5.23
C LEU A 32 2.56 7.39 5.56
N GLY A 33 1.30 7.62 5.21
CA GLY A 33 0.19 6.76 5.65
C GLY A 33 0.34 5.30 5.18
N LEU A 34 0.77 5.10 3.93
CA LEU A 34 1.00 3.77 3.37
C LEU A 34 2.27 3.11 3.93
N SER A 35 3.32 3.89 4.24
CA SER A 35 4.55 3.36 4.82
C SER A 35 4.32 2.82 6.23
N ILE A 36 3.61 3.59 7.06
CA ILE A 36 3.23 3.21 8.41
C ILE A 36 2.32 1.97 8.38
N SER A 37 1.34 1.96 7.46
CA SER A 37 0.45 0.81 7.30
C SER A 37 1.21 -0.46 6.92
N TYR A 38 2.23 -0.37 6.06
CA TYR A 38 3.05 -1.52 5.68
C TYR A 38 3.86 -2.06 6.87
N GLN A 39 4.51 -1.18 7.62
CA GLN A 39 5.25 -1.55 8.83
C GLN A 39 4.34 -2.29 9.82
N ILE A 40 3.18 -1.72 10.14
CA ILE A 40 2.24 -2.33 11.09
C ILE A 40 1.72 -3.66 10.55
N VAL A 41 1.11 -3.68 9.36
CA VAL A 41 0.41 -4.87 8.87
C VAL A 41 1.38 -5.99 8.51
N VAL A 42 2.44 -5.69 7.76
CA VAL A 42 3.32 -6.70 7.17
C VAL A 42 4.50 -7.01 8.08
N GLU A 43 5.21 -5.99 8.55
CA GLU A 43 6.44 -6.20 9.33
C GLU A 43 6.12 -6.66 10.76
N GLU A 44 5.20 -5.98 11.46
CA GLU A 44 4.85 -6.28 12.86
C GLU A 44 3.85 -7.44 12.97
N HIS A 45 2.77 -7.41 12.19
CA HIS A 45 1.66 -8.39 12.33
C HIS A 45 1.77 -9.58 11.37
N LYS A 46 2.79 -9.64 10.50
CA LYS A 46 2.97 -10.70 9.48
C LYS A 46 1.74 -10.90 8.59
N GLY A 47 0.97 -9.83 8.42
CA GLY A 47 -0.19 -9.76 7.55
C GLY A 47 0.17 -9.42 6.12
N LYS A 48 -0.86 -9.11 5.33
CA LYS A 48 -0.73 -8.82 3.90
C LYS A 48 -1.55 -7.59 3.55
N ILE A 49 -0.99 -6.75 2.70
CA ILE A 49 -1.71 -5.66 2.04
C ILE A 49 -1.81 -5.99 0.56
N ARG A 50 -3.02 -6.03 0.02
CA ARG A 50 -3.28 -6.18 -1.42
C ARG A 50 -3.96 -4.94 -1.94
N CYS A 51 -3.61 -4.53 -3.15
CA CYS A 51 -4.25 -3.41 -3.81
C CYS A 51 -4.89 -3.85 -5.12
N PHE A 52 -6.17 -3.54 -5.24
CA PHE A 52 -6.96 -3.76 -6.44
C PHE A 52 -7.34 -2.39 -6.98
N SER A 53 -6.74 -1.98 -8.09
CA SER A 53 -7.04 -0.71 -8.74
C SER A 53 -7.41 -0.96 -10.18
N HIS A 54 -8.51 -0.35 -10.62
CA HIS A 54 -8.91 -0.35 -12.02
C HIS A 54 -9.16 1.09 -12.44
N PRO A 55 -8.70 1.50 -13.64
CA PRO A 55 -9.03 2.81 -14.19
C PRO A 55 -10.54 3.05 -14.10
N GLU A 56 -10.93 4.27 -13.71
CA GLU A 56 -12.33 4.73 -13.66
C GLU A 56 -13.22 4.14 -12.55
N THR A 57 -12.87 3.01 -11.91
CA THR A 57 -13.60 2.50 -10.73
C THR A 57 -12.93 2.85 -9.40
N GLY A 58 -11.71 3.37 -9.44
CA GLY A 58 -10.94 3.72 -8.25
C GLY A 58 -10.06 2.59 -7.72
N THR A 59 -9.69 2.68 -6.44
CA THR A 59 -8.71 1.80 -5.80
C THR A 59 -9.26 1.23 -4.50
N LYS A 60 -9.15 -0.09 -4.34
CA LYS A 60 -9.44 -0.84 -3.12
C LYS A 60 -8.16 -1.38 -2.53
N LEU A 61 -7.95 -1.14 -1.23
CA LEU A 61 -6.95 -1.82 -0.42
C LEU A 61 -7.63 -2.90 0.42
N GLN A 62 -7.04 -4.09 0.44
CA GLN A 62 -7.45 -5.21 1.27
C GLN A 62 -6.32 -5.52 2.25
N ILE A 63 -6.66 -5.58 3.53
CA ILE A 63 -5.73 -5.83 4.63
C ILE A 63 -6.11 -7.17 5.26
N GLU A 64 -5.14 -8.06 5.39
CA GLU A 64 -5.28 -9.37 6.02
C GLU A 64 -4.34 -9.43 7.22
N ILE A 65 -4.87 -9.70 8.42
CA ILE A 65 -4.09 -9.89 9.64
C ILE A 65 -4.33 -11.31 10.14
N PRO A 66 -3.28 -12.12 10.38
CA PRO A 66 -3.42 -13.45 10.97
C PRO A 66 -4.00 -13.34 12.39
N THR A 67 -4.99 -14.16 12.70
CA THR A 67 -5.54 -14.25 14.08
C THR A 67 -4.63 -15.04 15.02
N GLN A 68 -3.66 -15.77 14.46
CA GLN A 68 -2.59 -16.46 15.17
C GLN A 68 -1.30 -16.26 14.40
N VAL A 69 -0.26 -15.79 15.08
CA VAL A 69 1.10 -15.80 14.56
C VAL A 69 1.67 -17.15 14.96
N ASN A 70 1.69 -18.12 14.04
CA ASN A 70 2.39 -19.37 14.32
C ASN A 70 3.87 -19.04 14.57
N PRO A 71 4.45 -19.47 15.70
CA PRO A 71 5.84 -19.20 16.06
C PRO A 71 6.83 -19.89 15.11
#